data_AF-A0A377LS70-F1
#
_entry.id   AF-A0A377LS70-F1
#
_cell.length_a   1.000
_cell.length_b   1.000
_cell.length_c   1.000
_cell.angle_alpha   90.00
_cell.angle_beta   90.00
_cell.angle_gamma   90.00
#
_symmetry.space_group_name_H-M   'P 1'
#
loop_
_entity.id
_entity.type
_entity.pdbx_description
1 polymer ?
#
loop_
_entity_poly.entity_id
_entity_poly.type
_entity_poly.pdbx_seq_one_letter_code
_entity_poly.pdbx_strand_id
1 'polypeptide(L)'
;MQASGAQAYLVNTGWNGTGKRISIKDTRAIIDAILDGSLDNAETFTLPMFDLAIPTALPGVDTHILDPRNTYGSPEQWREKAKRWRSCLLRTSRSIPIPRRVKHW
;
A
#
# COMPACT_ATOMS: atom_id res chain seq x y z
N MET A 1 14.38 -13.00 1.40
CA MET A 1 13.77 -12.61 0.11
C MET A 1 14.66 -13.02 -1.05
N GLN A 2 15.91 -12.58 -1.15
CA GLN A 2 16.83 -12.98 -2.25
C GLN A 2 17.08 -14.49 -2.38
N ALA A 3 17.13 -15.24 -1.27
CA ALA A 3 17.37 -16.68 -1.33
C ALA A 3 16.16 -17.53 -1.79
N SER A 4 14.96 -16.96 -1.77
CA SER A 4 13.70 -17.68 -2.04
C SER A 4 12.83 -17.03 -3.10
N GLY A 5 13.27 -15.92 -3.71
CA GLY A 5 12.49 -15.18 -4.72
C GLY A 5 11.17 -14.59 -4.19
N ALA A 6 10.96 -14.60 -2.88
CA ALA A 6 9.69 -14.20 -2.28
C ALA A 6 9.42 -12.70 -2.45
N GLN A 7 8.21 -12.34 -2.86
CA GLN A 7 7.71 -10.97 -2.93
C GLN A 7 7.07 -10.55 -1.60
N ALA A 8 7.14 -9.25 -1.28
CA ALA A 8 6.47 -8.67 -0.12
C ALA A 8 5.39 -7.70 -0.57
N TYR A 9 4.22 -7.80 0.06
CA TYR A 9 3.10 -6.91 -0.16
C TYR A 9 2.73 -6.23 1.14
N LEU A 10 2.43 -4.93 1.06
CA LEU A 10 1.91 -4.15 2.17
C LEU A 10 0.38 -4.06 2.04
N VAL A 11 -0.34 -4.77 2.90
CA VAL A 11 -1.80 -4.79 2.90
C VAL A 11 -2.32 -3.98 4.09
N ASN A 12 -3.15 -2.97 3.84
CA ASN A 12 -3.85 -2.23 4.89
C ASN A 12 -5.10 -3.01 5.32
N THR A 13 -5.13 -3.50 6.56
CA THR A 13 -6.29 -4.17 7.19
C THR A 13 -6.98 -3.29 8.24
N GLY A 14 -6.58 -2.02 8.30
CA GLY A 14 -7.07 -1.02 9.24
C GLY A 14 -8.24 -0.22 8.68
N TRP A 15 -8.08 1.10 8.72
CA TRP A 15 -9.13 2.06 8.38
C TRP A 15 -8.79 2.76 7.06
N ASN A 16 -9.83 3.09 6.29
CA ASN A 16 -9.74 3.91 5.09
C ASN A 16 -9.80 5.42 5.43
N GLY A 17 -9.72 6.27 4.41
CA GLY A 17 -9.70 7.72 4.57
C GLY A 17 -10.93 8.33 5.23
N THR A 18 -12.10 7.72 5.02
CA THR A 18 -13.37 8.11 5.64
C THR A 18 -13.50 7.67 7.10
N GLY A 19 -12.54 6.91 7.64
CA GLY A 19 -12.68 6.32 8.96
C GLY A 19 -13.67 5.16 8.99
N LYS A 20 -13.84 4.44 7.88
CA LYS A 20 -14.48 3.12 7.84
C LYS A 20 -13.42 2.02 7.81
N ARG A 21 -13.69 0.91 8.49
CA ARG A 21 -12.79 -0.24 8.49
C ARG A 21 -12.88 -0.97 7.14
N ILE A 22 -11.74 -1.40 6.61
CA ILE A 22 -11.70 -2.19 5.37
C ILE A 22 -12.42 -3.52 5.64
N SER A 23 -13.27 -3.95 4.70
CA SER A 23 -14.01 -5.20 4.87
C SER A 23 -13.05 -6.39 4.84
N ILE A 24 -13.35 -7.40 5.65
CA ILE A 24 -12.61 -8.67 5.60
C ILE A 24 -12.76 -9.36 4.24
N LYS A 25 -13.90 -9.16 3.55
CA LYS A 25 -14.11 -9.70 2.20
C LYS A 25 -13.09 -9.13 1.22
N ASP A 26 -12.93 -7.80 1.23
CA ASP A 26 -11.96 -7.11 0.37
C ASP A 26 -10.53 -7.54 0.69
N THR A 27 -10.20 -7.63 1.99
CA THR A 27 -8.87 -8.08 2.43
C THR A 27 -8.57 -9.50 1.96
N ARG A 28 -9.55 -10.41 2.02
CA ARG A 28 -9.40 -11.78 1.53
C ARG A 28 -9.22 -11.82 0.02
N ALA A 29 -10.02 -11.06 -0.74
CA ALA A 29 -9.88 -10.98 -2.19
C ALA A 29 -8.50 -10.42 -2.62
N ILE A 30 -7.94 -9.46 -1.88
CA ILE A 30 -6.56 -8.98 -2.11
C ILE A 30 -5.55 -10.09 -1.84
N ILE A 31 -5.68 -10.84 -0.74
CA ILE A 31 -4.78 -11.96 -0.43
C ILE A 31 -4.89 -13.05 -1.49
N ASP A 32 -6.09 -13.39 -1.92
CA ASP A 32 -6.33 -14.39 -2.97
C ASP A 32 -5.66 -13.95 -4.27
N ALA A 33 -5.76 -12.67 -4.65
CA ALA A 33 -5.07 -12.13 -5.83
C ALA A 33 -3.53 -12.10 -5.71
N ILE A 34 -2.99 -11.95 -4.50
CA ILE A 34 -1.54 -12.09 -4.23
C ILE A 34 -1.11 -13.54 -4.42
N LEU A 35 -1.88 -14.49 -3.89
CA LEU A 35 -1.54 -15.92 -3.93
C LEU A 35 -1.72 -16.54 -5.32
N ASP A 36 -2.66 -16.02 -6.10
CA ASP A 36 -2.94 -16.45 -7.48
C ASP A 36 -1.89 -15.93 -8.48
N GLY A 37 -1.03 -14.99 -8.09
CA GLY A 37 -0.04 -14.36 -8.98
C GLY A 37 -0.65 -13.38 -9.99
N SER A 38 -1.97 -13.15 -9.92
CA SER A 38 -2.68 -12.14 -10.72
C SER A 38 -2.07 -10.72 -10.58
N LEU A 39 -1.43 -10.43 -9.44
CA LEU A 39 -0.75 -9.16 -9.17
C LEU A 39 0.57 -8.95 -9.93
N ASP A 40 1.20 -10.02 -10.42
CA ASP A 40 2.50 -9.91 -11.11
C ASP A 40 2.39 -9.26 -12.49
N ASN A 41 1.23 -9.41 -13.15
CA ASN A 41 0.96 -8.85 -14.48
C ASN A 41 -0.06 -7.71 -14.45
N ALA A 42 -0.55 -7.32 -13.28
CA ALA A 42 -1.55 -6.27 -13.15
C ALA A 42 -0.93 -4.89 -13.41
N GLU A 43 -1.66 -4.01 -14.10
CA GLU A 43 -1.25 -2.62 -14.24
C GLU A 43 -1.23 -1.95 -12.86
N THR A 44 -0.08 -1.37 -12.51
CA THR A 44 0.09 -0.65 -11.24
C THR A 44 0.31 0.83 -11.49
N PHE A 45 -0.14 1.65 -10.55
CA PHE A 45 0.20 3.06 -10.48
C PHE A 45 1.02 3.33 -9.23
N THR A 46 1.93 4.30 -9.32
CA THR A 46 2.75 4.70 -8.17
C THR A 46 1.98 5.68 -7.31
N LEU A 47 1.80 5.35 -6.02
CA LEU A 47 1.22 6.27 -5.06
C LEU A 47 2.21 7.39 -4.73
N PRO A 48 1.90 8.66 -5.04
CA PRO A 48 2.79 9.77 -4.73
C PRO A 48 3.02 9.87 -3.21
N MET A 49 4.23 10.25 -2.82
CA MET A 49 4.73 10.34 -1.44
C MET A 49 5.13 9.05 -0.72
N PHE A 50 4.70 7.87 -1.16
CA PHE A 50 5.16 6.61 -0.55
C PHE A 50 5.93 5.73 -1.53
N ASP A 51 5.90 6.08 -2.82
CA ASP A 51 6.58 5.33 -3.89
C ASP A 51 6.19 3.84 -3.88
N LEU A 52 4.93 3.57 -3.51
CA LEU A 52 4.33 2.24 -3.48
C LEU A 52 3.61 1.97 -4.80
N ALA A 53 3.84 0.80 -5.39
CA ALA A 53 3.08 0.32 -6.53
C ALA A 53 1.74 -0.23 -6.04
N ILE A 54 0.64 0.33 -6.54
CA ILE A 54 -0.72 -0.09 -6.22
C ILE A 54 -1.38 -0.60 -7.51
N PRO A 55 -2.04 -1.76 -7.51
CA PRO A 55 -2.78 -2.23 -8.67
C PRO A 55 -3.94 -1.29 -9.00
N THR A 56 -4.14 -1.02 -10.29
CA THR A 56 -5.25 -0.21 -10.80
C THR A 56 -6.60 -0.92 -10.65
N ALA A 57 -6.60 -2.25 -10.83
CA ALA A 57 -7.75 -3.10 -10.67
C ALA A 57 -7.34 -4.47 -10.11
N LEU A 58 -8.24 -5.07 -9.31
CA LEU A 58 -8.12 -6.44 -8.83
C LEU A 58 -9.46 -7.16 -8.97
N PRO A 59 -9.47 -8.42 -9.43
CA PRO A 59 -10.70 -9.20 -9.53
C PRO A 59 -11.32 -9.41 -8.14
N GLY A 60 -12.59 -9.08 -7.99
CA GLY A 60 -13.31 -9.26 -6.73
C GLY A 60 -13.07 -8.18 -5.66
N VAL A 61 -12.35 -7.11 -5.99
CA VAL A 61 -12.11 -5.96 -5.10
C VAL A 61 -12.62 -4.68 -5.77
N ASP A 62 -13.27 -3.81 -5.00
CA ASP A 62 -13.69 -2.50 -5.50
C ASP A 62 -12.47 -1.61 -5.80
N THR A 63 -12.34 -1.15 -7.04
CA THR A 63 -11.22 -0.29 -7.46
C THR A 63 -11.20 1.04 -6.70
N HIS A 64 -12.34 1.49 -6.19
CA HIS A 64 -12.44 2.72 -5.41
C HIS A 64 -11.72 2.62 -4.06
N ILE A 65 -11.56 1.41 -3.49
CA ILE A 65 -10.83 1.22 -2.23
C ILE A 65 -9.32 1.03 -2.44
N LEU A 66 -8.89 0.72 -3.67
CA LEU A 66 -7.48 0.54 -4.02
C LEU A 66 -6.73 1.87 -3.99
N ASP A 67 -7.34 2.94 -4.49
CA ASP A 67 -6.78 4.28 -4.36
C ASP A 67 -7.23 4.93 -3.03
N PRO A 68 -6.31 5.09 -2.06
CA PRO A 68 -6.66 5.71 -0.79
C PRO A 68 -7.15 7.15 -0.94
N ARG A 69 -6.79 7.86 -2.03
CA ARG A 69 -7.21 9.24 -2.30
C ARG A 69 -8.71 9.36 -2.53
N ASN A 70 -9.31 8.36 -3.17
CA ASN A 70 -10.74 8.33 -3.48
C ASN A 70 -11.60 8.21 -2.21
N THR A 71 -11.02 7.70 -1.13
CA THR A 71 -11.71 7.59 0.17
C THR A 71 -11.69 8.87 1.01
N TYR A 72 -11.17 9.98 0.48
CA TYR A 72 -11.22 11.29 1.15
C TYR A 72 -12.14 12.23 0.41
N GLY A 73 -12.88 13.08 1.15
CA GLY A 73 -13.75 14.09 0.54
C GLY A 73 -12.99 15.18 -0.25
N SER A 74 -11.68 15.34 -0.03
CA SER A 74 -10.81 16.18 -0.85
C SER A 74 -9.40 15.58 -0.94
N PRO A 75 -8.74 15.62 -2.12
CA PRO A 75 -7.35 15.22 -2.30
C PRO A 75 -6.35 15.94 -1.37
N GLU A 76 -6.68 17.17 -0.95
CA GLU A 76 -5.82 17.97 -0.08
C GLU A 76 -5.79 17.41 1.34
N GLN A 77 -6.93 16.91 1.84
CA GLN A 77 -7.01 16.27 3.15
C GLN A 77 -6.17 15.00 3.20
N TRP A 78 -6.20 14.21 2.11
CA TRP A 78 -5.32 13.06 1.96
C TRP A 78 -3.86 13.49 1.98
N ARG A 79 -3.50 14.54 1.23
CA ARG A 79 -2.12 15.02 1.14
C ARG A 79 -1.55 15.46 2.50
N GLU A 80 -2.31 16.20 3.30
CA GLU A 80 -1.86 16.63 4.63
C GLU A 80 -1.69 15.45 5.60
N LYS A 81 -2.61 14.47 5.58
CA LYS A 81 -2.44 13.24 6.37
C LYS A 81 -1.25 12.40 5.89
N ALA A 82 -1.08 12.26 4.58
CA ALA A 82 0.03 11.53 3.98
C ALA A 82 1.40 12.16 4.34
N LYS A 83 1.52 13.49 4.30
CA LYS A 83 2.71 14.21 4.77
C LYS A 83 3.01 13.89 6.24
N ARG A 84 1.99 13.93 7.10
CA ARG A 84 2.14 13.62 8.53
C ARG A 84 2.58 12.17 8.74
N TRP A 85 1.98 11.22 8.03
CA TRP A 85 2.37 9.81 8.10
C TRP A 85 3.79 9.58 7.60
N ARG A 86 4.17 10.19 6.49
CA ARG A 86 5.55 10.15 5.97
C ARG A 86 6.54 10.71 6.98
N SER A 87 6.24 11.86 7.58
CA SER A 87 7.08 12.44 8.63
C SER A 87 7.23 11.50 9.84
N CYS A 88 6.14 10.86 10.27
CA CYS A 88 6.19 9.90 11.36
C CYS A 88 7.02 8.66 11.01
N LEU A 89 6.84 8.12 9.80
CA LEU A 89 7.60 6.97 9.29
C LEU A 89 9.10 7.29 9.20
N LEU A 90 9.47 8.45 8.67
CA LEU A 90 10.85 8.91 8.57
C LEU A 90 11.50 9.12 9.94
N ARG A 91 10.74 9.64 10.91
CA ARG A 91 11.22 9.82 12.29
C ARG A 91 11.54 8.47 12.93
N THR A 92 10.64 7.49 12.81
CA THR A 92 10.86 6.14 13.32
C THR A 92 12.02 5.45 12.61
N SER A 93 12.14 5.63 11.29
CA SER A 93 13.26 5.07 10.51
C SER A 93 14.62 5.64 10.89
N ARG A 94 14.70 6.90 11.37
CA ARG A 94 15.96 7.48 11.89
C ARG A 94 16.35 6.92 13.26
N SER A 95 15.37 6.47 14.04
CA SER A 95 15.58 5.90 15.37
C SER A 95 15.95 4.41 15.34
N ILE A 96 15.75 3.73 14.22
CA ILE A 96 16.15 2.34 14.00
C ILE A 96 17.44 2.35 13.19
N PRO A 97 18.60 1.95 13.75
CA PRO A 97 19.82 1.80 12.98
C PRO A 97 19.65 0.61 12.02
N ILE A 98 19.22 0.87 10.79
CA ILE A 98 19.21 -0.11 9.71
C ILE A 98 20.67 -0.27 9.27
N PRO A 99 21.29 -1.45 9.36
CA PRO A 99 22.62 -1.67 8.82
C PRO A 99 22.62 -1.31 7.33
N ARG A 100 23.54 -0.43 6.91
CA ARG A 100 23.73 -0.03 5.50
C ARG A 100 24.12 -1.23 4.63
N ARG A 101 23.17 -2.08 4.25
CA ARG A 101 23.29 -3.04 3.14
C ARG A 101 21.94 -3.26 2.48
N VAL A 102 21.51 -2.27 1.71
CA VAL A 102 20.60 -2.52 0.59
C VAL A 102 21.22 -1.86 -0.63
N LYS A 103 21.90 -2.67 -1.45
CA LYS A 103 22.35 -2.27 -2.78
C LYS A 103 21.11 -2.13 -3.65
N HIS A 104 21.03 -1.01 -4.37
CA HIS A 104 20.03 -0.78 -5.40
C HIS A 104 20.33 -1.73 -6.56
N TRP A 105 19.31 -2.46 -7.01
CA TRP A 105 19.06 -2.79 -8.40
C TRP A 105 17.66 -2.29 -8.71
#